data_AF-A0A7C2G3R2-F1
#
_entry.id   AF-A0A7C2G3R2-F1
#
_cell.length_a   1.000
_cell.length_b   1.000
_cell.length_c   1.000
_cell.angle_alpha   90.00
_cell.angle_beta   90.00
_cell.angle_gamma   90.00
#
_symmetry.space_group_name_H-M   'P 1'
#
loop_
_entity.id
_entity.type
_entity.pdbx_description
1 polymer ?
#
loop_
_entity_poly.entity_id
_entity_poly.type
_entity_poly.pdbx_seq_one_letter_code
_entity_poly.pdbx_strand_id
1 'polypeptide(L)'
;MVEGGPLKRERGAMSEEKTPLNMCAMSEKLIGYLYRELSAEEAAAFEAHAKTCARCAQDLRDFERVRRALAEWRIPSAPQAAAEPEGELARPSLRHVLRQLFRVMPAWGRALLAGATVLLLLALFNVHLEWMPGGGFRFRAGLFPPRAAEPEMSAREHEQMQRLIEGMLRDLERRQEDALAARLHEVTERLRQEQRAALADVVQKWNAEQRAQWALLLREVERRRYGALTFADLFFSGQNGN
;
A
#
# COMPACT_ATOMS: atom_id res chain seq x y z
N MET A 1 -26.19 38.89 -43.15
CA MET A 1 -25.17 38.83 -44.21
C MET A 1 -23.84 39.18 -43.60
N VAL A 2 -23.04 38.18 -43.24
CA VAL A 2 -21.60 38.31 -43.01
C VAL A 2 -21.00 37.03 -43.59
N GLU A 3 -20.21 37.19 -44.64
CA GLU A 3 -19.69 36.12 -45.49
C GLU A 3 -18.65 35.28 -44.76
N GLY A 4 -18.81 33.95 -44.84
CA GLY A 4 -17.81 32.98 -44.41
C GLY A 4 -16.70 32.87 -45.44
N GLY A 5 -15.51 33.35 -45.09
CA GLY A 5 -14.28 33.11 -45.85
C GLY A 5 -13.77 31.67 -45.68
N PRO A 6 -13.24 31.03 -46.73
CA PRO A 6 -12.95 29.60 -46.72
C PRO A 6 -11.65 29.28 -45.96
N LEU A 7 -11.76 28.35 -45.00
CA LEU A 7 -10.63 27.72 -44.33
C LEU A 7 -9.83 26.87 -45.32
N LYS A 8 -8.68 27.39 -45.73
CA LYS A 8 -7.66 26.69 -46.50
C LYS A 8 -7.10 25.54 -45.64
N ARG A 9 -7.64 24.33 -45.83
CA ARG A 9 -7.05 23.09 -45.30
C ARG A 9 -5.73 22.84 -46.01
N GLU A 10 -4.64 23.29 -45.41
CA GLU A 10 -3.31 22.82 -45.75
C GLU A 10 -3.24 21.34 -45.36
N ARG A 11 -3.37 20.47 -46.36
CA ARG A 11 -2.96 19.08 -46.27
C ARG A 11 -1.46 19.09 -46.04
N GLY A 12 -1.06 19.08 -44.77
CA GLY A 12 0.29 18.73 -44.39
C GLY A 12 0.60 17.36 -44.98
N ALA A 13 1.62 17.33 -45.84
CA ALA A 13 2.24 16.10 -46.27
C ALA A 13 2.62 15.32 -44.99
N MET A 14 1.95 14.20 -44.75
CA MET A 14 2.43 13.17 -43.85
C MET A 14 3.84 12.85 -44.33
N SER A 15 4.83 13.24 -43.52
CA SER A 15 6.19 12.73 -43.67
C SER A 15 6.06 11.21 -43.72
N GLU A 16 6.38 10.63 -44.87
CA GLU A 16 6.75 9.23 -44.95
C GLU A 16 7.82 9.02 -43.89
N GLU A 17 7.41 8.38 -42.82
CA GLU A 17 8.27 7.84 -41.80
C GLU A 17 9.30 6.99 -42.52
N LYS A 18 10.55 7.45 -42.55
CA LYS A 18 11.68 6.66 -42.99
C LYS A 18 11.77 5.46 -42.05
N THR A 19 11.07 4.37 -42.38
CA THR A 19 11.33 3.06 -41.80
C THR A 19 12.80 2.78 -42.04
N PRO A 20 13.64 2.72 -40.98
CA PRO A 20 15.05 2.46 -41.18
C PRO A 20 15.18 1.07 -41.81
N LEU A 21 15.80 1.03 -42.99
CA LEU A 21 16.04 -0.11 -43.90
C LEU A 21 16.84 -1.29 -43.30
N ASN A 22 16.83 -1.48 -41.99
CA ASN A 22 17.56 -2.52 -41.27
C ASN A 22 16.73 -3.20 -40.17
N MET A 23 15.40 -3.11 -40.19
CA MET A 23 14.57 -3.92 -39.28
C MET A 23 14.58 -5.38 -39.75
N CYS A 24 15.12 -6.25 -38.92
CA CYS A 24 15.09 -7.68 -39.16
C CYS A 24 13.63 -8.15 -39.12
N ALA A 25 13.16 -8.90 -40.12
CA ALA A 25 11.77 -9.39 -40.15
C ALA A 25 11.37 -10.21 -38.90
N MET A 26 12.34 -10.85 -38.23
CA MET A 26 12.10 -11.60 -36.99
C MET A 26 12.09 -10.73 -35.72
N SER A 27 12.43 -9.45 -35.79
CA SER A 27 12.43 -8.57 -34.61
C SER A 27 11.02 -8.36 -34.03
N GLU A 28 9.98 -8.43 -34.85
CA GLU A 28 8.59 -8.32 -34.39
C GLU A 28 8.18 -9.51 -33.51
N LYS A 29 8.77 -10.69 -33.73
CA LYS A 29 8.49 -11.90 -32.94
C LYS A 29 9.22 -11.94 -31.59
N LEU A 30 10.15 -11.02 -31.33
CA LEU A 30 10.95 -10.98 -30.10
C LEU A 30 10.08 -10.84 -28.84
N ILE A 31 9.10 -9.95 -28.85
CA ILE A 31 8.24 -9.71 -27.68
C ILE A 31 7.38 -10.94 -27.39
N GLY A 32 6.77 -11.54 -28.43
CA GLY A 32 6.01 -12.78 -28.29
C GLY A 32 6.88 -13.94 -27.78
N TYR A 33 8.14 -14.02 -28.19
CA TYR A 33 9.09 -15.00 -27.65
C TYR A 33 9.35 -14.79 -26.16
N LEU A 34 9.62 -13.55 -25.72
CA LEU A 34 9.90 -13.21 -24.33
C LEU A 34 8.73 -13.49 -23.38
N TYR A 35 7.51 -13.26 -23.84
CA TYR A 35 6.28 -13.56 -23.08
C TYR A 35 5.76 -14.98 -23.27
N ARG A 36 6.44 -15.82 -24.07
CA ARG A 36 6.04 -17.21 -24.41
C ARG A 36 4.66 -17.30 -25.08
N GLU A 37 4.34 -16.31 -25.91
CA GLU A 37 3.10 -16.23 -26.69
C GLU A 37 3.24 -16.84 -28.10
N LEU A 38 4.48 -17.15 -28.53
CA LEU A 38 4.73 -17.87 -29.77
C LEU A 38 4.38 -19.35 -29.65
N SER A 39 3.91 -19.94 -30.75
CA SER A 39 3.82 -21.40 -30.86
C SER A 39 5.22 -22.05 -30.78
N ALA A 40 5.28 -23.34 -30.43
CA ALA A 40 6.55 -24.05 -30.28
C ALA A 40 7.40 -24.03 -31.57
N GLU A 41 6.75 -24.10 -32.73
CA GLU A 41 7.41 -24.04 -34.03
C GLU A 41 8.00 -22.65 -34.31
N GLU A 42 7.27 -21.59 -33.98
CA GLU A 42 7.72 -20.22 -34.16
C GLU A 42 8.83 -19.82 -33.18
N ALA A 43 8.77 -20.32 -31.94
CA ALA A 43 9.82 -20.14 -30.96
C ALA A 43 11.13 -20.80 -31.43
N ALA A 44 11.07 -22.03 -31.94
CA ALA A 44 12.23 -22.73 -32.50
C ALA A 44 12.80 -22.00 -33.73
N ALA A 45 11.94 -21.48 -34.61
CA ALA A 45 12.35 -20.68 -35.77
C ALA A 45 13.05 -19.37 -35.35
N PHE A 46 12.53 -18.71 -34.32
CA PHE A 46 13.13 -17.50 -33.77
C PHE A 46 14.49 -17.79 -33.10
N GLU A 47 14.61 -18.88 -32.35
CA GLU A 47 15.89 -19.31 -31.75
C GLU A 47 16.95 -19.66 -32.80
N ALA A 48 16.55 -20.33 -33.88
CA ALA A 48 17.43 -20.60 -35.00
C ALA A 48 17.92 -19.31 -35.67
N HIS A 49 17.01 -18.33 -35.83
CA HIS A 49 17.33 -17.03 -36.38
C HIS A 49 18.25 -16.20 -35.47
N ALA A 50 18.02 -16.20 -34.16
CA ALA A 50 18.84 -15.47 -33.19
C ALA A 50 20.30 -15.95 -33.16
N LYS A 51 20.58 -17.20 -33.56
CA LYS A 51 21.96 -17.71 -33.69
C LYS A 51 22.74 -17.10 -34.85
N THR A 52 22.04 -16.63 -35.89
CA THR A 52 22.67 -16.11 -37.12
C THR A 52 22.53 -14.59 -37.26
N CYS A 53 21.53 -13.98 -36.62
CA CYS A 53 21.32 -12.54 -36.62
C CYS A 53 21.93 -11.87 -35.38
N ALA A 54 23.00 -11.10 -35.58
CA ALA A 54 23.67 -10.36 -34.50
C ALA A 54 22.74 -9.38 -33.77
N ARG A 55 21.77 -8.77 -34.47
CA ARG A 55 20.81 -7.83 -33.90
C ARG A 55 19.83 -8.53 -32.95
N CYS A 56 19.15 -9.58 -33.40
CA CYS A 56 18.24 -10.34 -32.56
C CYS A 56 18.95 -11.00 -31.36
N ALA A 57 20.20 -11.45 -31.56
CA ALA A 57 21.04 -11.95 -30.47
C ALA A 57 21.35 -10.86 -29.43
N GLN A 58 21.62 -9.63 -29.88
CA GLN A 58 21.90 -8.50 -29.02
C GLN A 58 20.66 -8.07 -28.23
N ASP A 59 19.52 -7.93 -28.91
CA ASP A 59 18.26 -7.55 -28.30
C ASP A 59 17.88 -8.55 -27.19
N LEU A 60 18.00 -9.86 -27.43
CA LEU A 60 17.78 -10.89 -26.41
C LEU A 60 18.68 -10.73 -25.18
N ARG A 61 19.98 -10.51 -25.39
CA ARG A 61 20.95 -10.31 -24.29
C ARG A 61 20.63 -9.07 -23.46
N ASP A 62 20.17 -8.00 -24.11
CA ASP A 62 19.81 -6.75 -23.44
C ASP A 62 18.56 -6.93 -22.57
N PHE A 63 17.54 -7.65 -23.06
CA PHE A 63 16.37 -8.01 -22.24
C PHE A 63 16.71 -8.93 -21.07
N GLU A 64 17.58 -9.93 -21.26
CA GLU A 64 18.05 -10.78 -20.17
C GLU A 64 18.84 -10.00 -19.11
N ARG A 65 19.57 -8.96 -19.51
CA ARG A 65 20.27 -8.06 -18.58
C ARG A 65 19.27 -7.27 -17.73
N VAL A 66 18.23 -6.71 -18.34
CA VAL A 66 17.16 -6.01 -17.61
C VAL A 66 16.45 -6.96 -16.65
N ARG A 67 16.13 -8.18 -17.09
CA ARG A 67 15.47 -9.18 -16.23
C ARG A 67 16.33 -9.56 -15.02
N ARG A 68 17.66 -9.70 -15.21
CA ARG A 68 18.58 -9.93 -14.10
C ARG A 68 18.66 -8.73 -13.15
N ALA A 69 18.78 -7.52 -13.68
CA ALA A 69 18.79 -6.30 -12.88
C ALA A 69 17.50 -6.13 -12.05
N LEU A 70 16.34 -6.47 -12.61
CA LEU A 70 15.06 -6.48 -11.89
C LEU A 70 14.97 -7.62 -10.88
N ALA A 71 15.54 -8.79 -11.14
CA ALA A 71 15.59 -9.89 -10.18
C ALA A 71 16.52 -9.59 -8.99
N GLU A 72 17.62 -8.86 -9.25
CA GLU A 72 18.53 -8.35 -8.23
C GLU A 72 17.95 -7.18 -7.43
N TRP A 73 16.96 -6.48 -7.99
CA TRP A 73 16.17 -5.49 -7.29
C TRP A 73 15.34 -6.18 -6.20
N ARG A 74 15.98 -6.48 -5.08
CA ARG A 74 15.30 -6.78 -3.82
C ARG A 74 14.65 -5.49 -3.38
N ILE A 75 13.34 -5.38 -3.61
CA ILE A 75 12.51 -4.48 -2.80
C ILE A 75 12.85 -4.86 -1.36
N PRO A 76 13.44 -3.97 -0.53
CA PRO A 76 13.58 -4.27 0.87
C PRO A 76 12.17 -4.63 1.31
N SER A 77 11.97 -5.92 1.66
CA SER A 77 10.70 -6.34 2.21
C SER A 77 10.45 -5.35 3.32
N ALA A 78 9.40 -4.52 3.19
CA ALA A 78 8.89 -3.74 4.30
C ALA A 78 8.99 -4.66 5.52
N PRO A 79 9.54 -4.17 6.66
CA PRO A 79 9.80 -5.02 7.81
C PRO A 79 8.59 -5.93 7.92
N GLN A 80 8.82 -7.23 7.74
CA GLN A 80 7.78 -8.22 7.77
C GLN A 80 7.32 -8.23 9.23
N ALA A 81 6.54 -7.22 9.62
CA ALA A 81 5.37 -7.44 10.44
C ALA A 81 4.73 -8.62 9.75
N ALA A 82 4.92 -9.79 10.39
CA ALA A 82 4.58 -11.08 9.84
C ALA A 82 3.32 -10.91 9.00
N ALA A 83 3.42 -11.27 7.73
CA ALA A 83 2.24 -11.55 6.94
C ALA A 83 1.58 -12.74 7.66
N GLU A 84 0.82 -12.42 8.71
CA GLU A 84 -0.28 -13.24 9.14
C GLU A 84 -1.15 -13.35 7.89
N PRO A 85 -1.43 -14.56 7.41
CA PRO A 85 -2.50 -14.71 6.44
C PRO A 85 -3.73 -14.04 7.03
N GLU A 86 -4.37 -13.15 6.27
CA GLU A 86 -5.71 -12.69 6.57
C GLU A 86 -6.61 -13.94 6.67
N GLY A 87 -6.78 -14.44 7.88
CA GLY A 87 -7.30 -15.78 8.12
C GLY A 87 -6.92 -16.23 9.51
N GLU A 88 -7.66 -15.72 10.49
CA GLU A 88 -7.54 -15.98 11.93
C GLU A 88 -6.27 -15.42 12.56
N LEU A 89 -6.43 -14.44 13.46
CA LEU A 89 -5.46 -14.23 14.54
C LEU A 89 -5.20 -15.62 15.14
N ALA A 90 -4.05 -16.22 14.82
CA ALA A 90 -3.62 -17.46 15.41
C ALA A 90 -3.26 -17.12 16.86
N ARG A 91 -4.29 -17.05 17.71
CA ARG A 91 -4.17 -16.89 19.15
C ARG A 91 -3.06 -17.82 19.57
N PRO A 92 -1.92 -17.32 20.09
CA PRO A 92 -0.83 -18.19 20.51
C PRO A 92 -1.46 -19.23 21.43
N SER A 93 -1.44 -20.50 21.01
CA SER A 93 -2.27 -21.49 21.68
C SER A 93 -1.86 -21.48 23.15
N LEU A 94 -2.83 -21.25 24.05
CA LEU A 94 -2.56 -21.09 25.47
C LEU A 94 -1.71 -22.26 26.00
N ARG A 95 -1.87 -23.45 25.40
CA ARG A 95 -1.07 -24.64 25.66
C ARG A 95 0.42 -24.47 25.34
N HIS A 96 0.78 -23.79 24.26
CA HIS A 96 2.18 -23.54 23.89
C HIS A 96 2.84 -22.57 24.88
N VAL A 97 2.15 -21.49 25.23
CA VAL A 97 2.63 -20.50 26.22
C VAL A 97 2.76 -21.14 27.60
N LEU A 98 1.78 -21.92 28.05
CA LEU A 98 1.85 -22.64 29.32
C LEU A 98 3.00 -23.64 29.33
N ARG A 99 3.14 -24.44 28.27
CA ARG A 99 4.19 -25.48 28.20
C ARG A 99 5.60 -24.85 28.24
N GLN A 100 5.78 -23.69 27.61
CA GLN A 100 7.03 -22.94 27.68
C GLN A 100 7.28 -22.39 29.09
N LEU A 101 6.25 -21.81 29.72
CA LEU A 101 6.34 -21.29 31.08
C LEU A 101 6.67 -22.38 32.12
N PHE A 102 6.00 -23.54 32.04
CA PHE A 102 6.26 -24.70 32.92
C PHE A 102 7.66 -25.29 32.73
N ARG A 103 8.24 -25.17 31.53
CA ARG A 103 9.60 -25.67 31.24
C ARG A 103 10.70 -24.77 31.79
N VAL A 104 10.43 -23.47 31.92
CA VAL A 104 11.36 -22.47 32.47
C VAL A 104 11.25 -22.37 34.00
N MET A 105 10.18 -22.89 34.60
CA MET A 105 9.92 -22.72 36.04
C MET A 105 10.71 -23.71 36.94
N PRO A 106 11.38 -23.22 38.01
CA PRO A 106 12.05 -24.05 39.01
C PRO A 106 11.10 -25.07 39.66
N ALA A 107 11.64 -26.17 40.20
CA ALA A 107 10.84 -27.24 40.81
C ALA A 107 9.93 -26.74 41.95
N TRP A 108 10.40 -25.77 42.75
CA TRP A 108 9.60 -25.13 43.81
C TRP A 108 8.45 -24.25 43.25
N GLY A 109 8.65 -23.61 42.10
CA GLY A 109 7.62 -22.80 41.43
C GLY A 109 6.47 -23.67 40.89
N ARG A 110 6.79 -24.87 40.39
CA ARG A 110 5.78 -25.86 39.98
C ARG A 110 4.92 -26.35 41.15
N ALA A 111 5.52 -26.55 42.32
CA ALA A 111 4.79 -26.95 43.53
C ALA A 111 3.83 -25.86 44.02
N LEU A 112 4.28 -24.59 44.03
CA LEU A 112 3.43 -23.46 44.39
C LEU A 112 2.26 -23.29 43.42
N LEU A 113 2.52 -23.42 42.11
CA LEU A 113 1.47 -23.29 41.11
C LEU A 113 0.45 -24.43 41.21
N ALA A 114 0.89 -25.67 41.41
CA ALA A 114 0.00 -26.81 41.63
C ALA A 114 -0.85 -26.61 42.90
N GLY A 115 -0.25 -26.19 44.02
CA GLY A 115 -0.97 -25.88 45.25
C GLY A 115 -1.99 -24.75 45.06
N ALA A 116 -1.60 -23.65 44.40
CA ALA A 116 -2.49 -22.54 44.08
C ALA A 116 -3.65 -22.98 43.16
N THR A 117 -3.39 -23.87 42.19
CA THR A 117 -4.43 -24.40 41.31
C THR A 117 -5.41 -25.28 42.08
N VAL A 118 -4.92 -26.13 42.99
CA VAL A 118 -5.79 -26.94 43.86
C VAL A 118 -6.64 -26.07 44.78
N LEU A 119 -6.06 -25.04 45.39
CA LEU A 119 -6.79 -24.08 46.21
C LEU A 119 -7.82 -23.28 45.40
N LEU A 120 -7.46 -22.87 44.18
CA LEU A 120 -8.36 -22.19 43.25
C LEU A 120 -9.52 -23.11 42.85
N LEU A 121 -9.26 -24.38 42.58
CA LEU A 121 -10.30 -25.37 42.30
C LEU A 121 -11.19 -25.57 43.53
N LEU A 122 -10.62 -25.72 44.74
CA LEU A 122 -11.42 -25.85 45.96
C LEU A 122 -12.30 -24.63 46.21
N ALA A 123 -11.78 -23.42 45.97
CA ALA A 123 -12.53 -22.18 46.08
C ALA A 123 -13.64 -22.09 45.01
N LEU A 124 -13.34 -22.49 43.77
CA LEU A 124 -14.30 -22.47 42.66
C LEU A 124 -15.40 -23.52 42.84
N PHE A 125 -15.08 -24.67 43.43
CA PHE A 125 -16.01 -25.77 43.67
C PHE A 125 -16.80 -25.65 44.99
N ASN A 126 -16.55 -24.60 45.79
CA ASN A 126 -17.18 -24.34 47.09
C ASN A 126 -17.43 -25.64 47.88
N VAL A 127 -16.36 -26.42 48.08
CA VAL A 127 -16.46 -27.79 48.61
C VAL A 127 -16.80 -27.74 50.10
N HIS A 128 -18.03 -28.10 50.45
CA HIS A 128 -18.45 -28.26 51.85
C HIS A 128 -18.21 -29.71 52.30
N LEU A 129 -17.27 -29.89 53.24
CA LEU A 129 -17.11 -31.16 53.97
C LEU A 129 -17.94 -31.09 55.26
N GLU A 130 -19.08 -31.77 55.26
CA GLU A 130 -19.87 -31.97 56.47
C GLU A 130 -19.46 -33.30 57.12
N TRP A 131 -18.91 -33.23 58.32
CA TRP A 131 -18.63 -34.41 59.14
C TRP A 131 -19.91 -34.80 59.90
N MET A 132 -20.49 -35.96 59.59
CA MET A 132 -21.57 -36.57 60.38
C MET A 132 -21.02 -37.64 61.32
N PRO A 133 -21.19 -37.52 62.66
CA PRO A 133 -20.75 -38.56 63.59
C PRO A 133 -21.66 -39.77 63.44
N GLY A 134 -21.13 -40.88 62.90
CA GLY A 134 -21.82 -42.17 62.85
C GLY A 134 -21.88 -42.88 61.49
N GLY A 135 -21.33 -42.35 60.39
CA GLY A 135 -21.36 -43.15 59.16
C GLY A 135 -20.82 -42.60 57.83
N GLY A 136 -20.08 -41.49 57.80
CA GLY A 136 -19.30 -41.14 56.59
C GLY A 136 -19.19 -39.66 56.26
N PHE A 137 -18.44 -39.36 55.20
CA PHE A 137 -18.24 -38.02 54.66
C PHE A 137 -19.27 -37.74 53.56
N ARG A 138 -20.01 -36.64 53.66
CA ARG A 138 -20.83 -36.15 52.55
C ARG A 138 -20.06 -35.04 51.82
N PHE A 139 -19.70 -35.31 50.58
CA PHE A 139 -19.08 -34.31 49.69
C PHE A 139 -20.16 -33.60 48.89
N ARG A 140 -20.29 -32.27 49.05
CA ARG A 140 -21.02 -31.40 48.12
C ARG A 140 -20.04 -30.42 47.48
N ALA A 141 -19.95 -30.46 46.15
CA ALA A 141 -19.21 -29.50 45.34
C ALA A 141 -20.19 -28.95 44.29
N GLY A 142 -20.35 -27.63 44.23
CA GLY A 142 -21.30 -26.97 43.33
C GLY A 142 -20.67 -25.71 42.75
N LEU A 143 -20.63 -25.62 41.40
CA LEU A 143 -20.09 -24.48 40.65
C LEU A 143 -20.95 -23.21 40.74
N PHE A 144 -22.17 -23.34 41.25
CA PHE A 144 -23.10 -22.23 41.41
C PHE A 144 -23.43 -22.12 42.90
N PRO A 145 -23.38 -20.89 43.47
CA PRO A 145 -23.96 -20.69 44.79
C PRO A 145 -25.41 -21.20 44.74
N PRO A 146 -25.94 -21.80 45.83
CA PRO A 146 -27.38 -22.00 45.91
C PRO A 146 -28.00 -20.66 45.54
N ARG A 147 -28.80 -20.62 44.47
CA ARG A 147 -29.45 -19.41 43.98
C ARG A 147 -30.23 -18.88 45.18
N ALA A 148 -29.62 -17.95 45.93
CA ALA A 148 -30.33 -17.18 46.92
C ALA A 148 -31.48 -16.60 46.12
N ALA A 149 -32.71 -16.97 46.49
CA ALA A 149 -33.91 -16.61 45.76
C ALA A 149 -33.74 -15.16 45.32
N GLU A 150 -33.54 -14.96 44.01
CA GLU A 150 -33.47 -13.61 43.46
C GLU A 150 -34.75 -12.95 43.96
N PRO A 151 -34.68 -11.74 44.55
CA PRO A 151 -35.91 -11.01 44.82
C PRO A 151 -36.65 -11.01 43.49
N GLU A 152 -37.89 -11.50 43.48
CA GLU A 152 -38.69 -11.58 42.26
C GLU A 152 -38.83 -10.15 41.74
N MET A 153 -37.89 -9.73 40.89
CA MET A 153 -37.91 -8.44 40.23
C MET A 153 -39.21 -8.44 39.46
N SER A 154 -40.07 -7.50 39.80
CA SER A 154 -41.39 -7.43 39.24
C SER A 154 -41.28 -7.38 37.71
N ALA A 155 -42.24 -7.98 37.00
CA ALA A 155 -42.24 -7.95 35.53
C ALA A 155 -42.10 -6.52 34.97
N ARG A 156 -42.55 -5.51 35.74
CA ARG A 156 -42.40 -4.08 35.43
C ARG A 156 -40.95 -3.58 35.51
N GLU A 157 -40.19 -4.00 36.51
CA GLU A 157 -38.77 -3.62 36.64
C GLU A 157 -37.93 -4.25 35.53
N HIS A 158 -38.23 -5.49 35.14
CA HIS A 158 -37.61 -6.12 33.97
C HIS A 158 -37.93 -5.36 32.67
N GLU A 159 -39.18 -4.96 32.47
CA GLU A 159 -39.58 -4.19 31.29
C GLU A 159 -38.91 -2.80 31.25
N GLN A 160 -38.78 -2.13 32.41
CA GLN A 160 -38.05 -0.86 32.52
C GLN A 160 -36.56 -1.03 32.21
N MET A 161 -35.92 -2.07 32.74
CA MET A 161 -34.52 -2.38 32.49
C MET A 161 -34.26 -2.61 30.99
N GLN A 162 -35.12 -3.38 30.32
CA GLN A 162 -35.01 -3.65 28.88
C GLN A 162 -35.11 -2.39 28.05
N ARG A 163 -36.07 -1.50 28.35
CA ARG A 163 -36.21 -0.21 27.66
C ARG A 163 -34.99 0.69 27.85
N LEU A 164 -34.38 0.68 29.04
CA LEU A 164 -33.15 1.43 29.31
C LEU A 164 -31.98 0.88 28.48
N ILE A 165 -31.81 -0.45 28.44
CA ILE A 165 -30.76 -1.11 27.65
C ILE A 165 -30.93 -0.80 26.16
N GLU A 166 -32.15 -0.92 25.63
CA GLU A 166 -32.43 -0.61 24.23
C GLU A 166 -32.16 0.87 23.91
N GLY A 167 -32.46 1.77 24.84
CA GLY A 167 -32.07 3.18 24.75
C GLY A 167 -30.55 3.37 24.69
N MET A 168 -29.81 2.75 25.62
CA MET A 168 -28.35 2.83 25.66
C MET A 168 -27.69 2.23 24.42
N LEU A 169 -28.20 1.11 23.89
CA LEU A 169 -27.67 0.49 22.68
C LEU A 169 -27.77 1.45 21.48
N ARG A 170 -28.95 2.06 21.29
CA ARG A 170 -29.18 3.04 20.22
C ARG A 170 -28.25 4.25 20.34
N ASP A 171 -28.03 4.73 21.56
CA ASP A 171 -27.12 5.85 21.80
C ASP A 171 -25.66 5.49 21.50
N LEU A 172 -25.22 4.28 21.85
CA LEU A 172 -23.87 3.82 21.54
C LEU A 172 -23.65 3.64 20.05
N GLU A 173 -24.64 3.10 19.34
CA GLU A 173 -24.57 2.92 17.88
C GLU A 173 -24.44 4.27 17.17
N ARG A 174 -25.26 5.26 17.54
CA ARG A 174 -25.13 6.63 17.03
C ARG A 174 -23.75 7.23 17.29
N ARG A 175 -23.24 7.11 18.50
CA ARG A 175 -21.89 7.62 18.84
C ARG A 175 -20.80 6.94 18.02
N GLN A 176 -20.94 5.65 17.73
CA GLN A 176 -19.99 4.93 16.88
C GLN A 176 -20.05 5.41 15.43
N GLU A 177 -21.25 5.58 14.87
CA GLU A 177 -21.44 6.10 13.51
C GLU A 177 -20.86 7.52 13.36
N ASP A 178 -21.17 8.40 14.30
CA ASP A 178 -20.67 9.77 14.32
C ASP A 178 -19.14 9.80 14.43
N ALA A 179 -18.56 8.97 15.30
CA ALA A 179 -17.12 8.87 15.47
C ALA A 179 -16.43 8.32 14.20
N LEU A 180 -17.04 7.34 13.52
CA LEU A 180 -16.52 6.80 12.27
C LEU A 180 -16.58 7.85 11.16
N ALA A 181 -17.70 8.54 11.01
CA ALA A 181 -17.87 9.61 10.03
C ALA A 181 -16.85 10.73 10.25
N ALA A 182 -16.65 11.16 11.49
CA ALA A 182 -15.65 12.17 11.84
C ALA A 182 -14.22 11.73 11.46
N ARG A 183 -13.85 10.47 11.74
CA ARG A 183 -12.54 9.92 11.35
C ARG A 183 -12.36 9.88 9.83
N LEU A 184 -13.39 9.45 9.09
CA LEU A 184 -13.34 9.41 7.63
C LEU A 184 -13.20 10.82 7.03
N HIS A 185 -13.91 11.80 7.58
CA HIS A 185 -13.77 13.20 7.17
C HIS A 185 -12.37 13.73 7.45
N GLU A 186 -11.79 13.43 8.61
CA GLU A 186 -10.41 13.83 8.93
C GLU A 186 -9.41 13.25 7.94
N VAL A 187 -9.49 11.96 7.63
CA VAL A 187 -8.58 11.30 6.66
C VAL A 187 -8.75 11.90 5.27
N THR A 188 -9.99 12.14 4.85
CA THR A 188 -10.30 12.71 3.53
C THR A 188 -9.72 14.13 3.39
N GLU A 189 -9.88 14.96 4.42
CA GLU A 189 -9.32 16.31 4.43
C GLU A 189 -7.79 16.30 4.48
N ARG A 190 -7.17 15.41 5.25
CA ARG A 190 -5.71 15.23 5.24
C ARG A 190 -5.20 14.89 3.84
N LEU A 191 -5.80 13.90 3.18
CA LEU A 191 -5.44 13.54 1.80
C LEU A 191 -5.60 14.74 0.86
N ARG A 192 -6.71 15.47 0.97
CA ARG A 192 -6.98 16.64 0.12
C ARG A 192 -5.95 17.75 0.33
N GLN A 193 -5.51 17.96 1.56
CA GLN A 193 -4.46 18.92 1.89
C GLN A 193 -3.11 18.50 1.32
N GLU A 194 -2.73 17.22 1.46
CA GLU A 194 -1.50 16.67 0.88
C GLU A 194 -1.49 16.79 -0.65
N GLN A 195 -2.59 16.43 -1.31
CA GLN A 195 -2.73 16.56 -2.76
C GLN A 195 -2.60 18.01 -3.22
N ARG A 196 -3.22 18.96 -2.52
CA ARG A 196 -3.10 20.40 -2.82
C ARG A 196 -1.67 20.90 -2.63
N ALA A 197 -1.00 20.48 -1.56
CA ALA A 197 0.38 20.86 -1.30
C ALA A 197 1.33 20.31 -2.37
N ALA A 198 1.16 19.04 -2.77
CA ALA A 198 1.93 18.43 -3.84
C ALA A 198 1.72 19.12 -5.19
N LEU A 199 0.46 19.42 -5.55
CA LEU A 199 0.15 20.17 -6.78
C LEU A 199 0.75 21.58 -6.75
N ALA A 200 0.68 22.27 -5.62
CA ALA A 200 1.28 23.60 -5.46
C ALA A 200 2.80 23.55 -5.63
N ASP A 201 3.47 22.55 -5.05
CA ASP A 201 4.91 22.34 -5.20
C ASP A 201 5.30 22.10 -6.67
N VAL A 202 4.57 21.24 -7.38
CA VAL A 202 4.79 20.99 -8.82
C VAL A 202 4.62 22.26 -9.64
N VAL A 203 3.56 23.04 -9.40
CA VAL A 203 3.33 24.32 -10.10
C VAL A 203 4.44 25.32 -9.83
N GLN A 204 4.93 25.41 -8.59
CA GLN A 204 6.03 26.31 -8.23
C GLN A 204 7.34 25.92 -8.92
N LYS A 205 7.68 24.62 -8.91
CA LYS A 205 8.87 24.10 -9.60
C LYS A 205 8.81 24.35 -11.10
N TRP A 206 7.66 24.05 -11.72
CA TRP A 206 7.45 24.29 -13.13
C TRP A 206 7.61 25.78 -13.49
N ASN A 207 7.03 26.69 -12.71
CA ASN A 207 7.14 28.13 -12.95
C ASN A 207 8.60 28.61 -12.80
N ALA A 208 9.34 28.07 -11.84
CA ALA A 208 10.76 28.39 -11.66
C ALA A 208 11.61 27.93 -12.85
N GLU A 209 11.39 26.70 -13.34
CA GLU A 209 12.07 26.17 -14.53
C GLU A 209 11.72 26.99 -15.78
N GLN A 210 10.44 27.30 -15.98
CA GLN A 210 9.99 28.13 -17.11
C GLN A 210 10.67 29.51 -17.08
N ARG A 211 10.72 30.18 -15.93
CA ARG A 211 11.41 31.47 -15.79
C ARG A 211 12.90 31.37 -16.10
N ALA A 212 13.56 30.31 -15.67
CA ALA A 212 14.97 30.07 -15.96
C ALA A 212 15.20 29.86 -17.47
N GLN A 213 14.34 29.07 -18.13
CA GLN A 213 14.40 28.87 -19.59
C GLN A 213 14.17 30.19 -20.35
N TRP A 214 13.16 30.98 -19.96
CA TRP A 214 12.90 32.29 -20.55
C TRP A 214 14.07 33.26 -20.37
N ALA A 215 14.70 33.28 -19.20
CA ALA A 215 15.88 34.11 -18.96
C ALA A 215 17.05 33.76 -19.89
N LEU A 216 17.26 32.46 -20.17
CA LEU A 216 18.29 32.02 -21.12
C LEU A 216 17.96 32.46 -22.56
N LEU A 217 16.71 32.30 -22.99
CA LEU A 217 16.27 32.74 -24.32
C LEU A 217 16.40 34.25 -24.49
N LEU A 218 15.98 35.04 -23.49
CA LEU A 218 16.12 36.49 -23.51
C LEU A 218 17.59 36.90 -23.61
N ARG A 219 18.47 36.25 -22.84
CA ARG A 219 19.92 36.52 -22.89
C ARG A 219 20.54 36.16 -24.25
N GLU A 220 20.04 35.13 -24.92
CA GLU A 220 20.47 34.76 -26.27
C GLU A 220 19.98 35.77 -27.32
N VAL A 221 18.72 36.21 -27.24
CA VAL A 221 18.17 37.27 -28.10
C VAL A 221 18.93 38.57 -27.91
N GLU A 222 19.22 38.95 -26.67
CA GLU A 222 19.96 40.15 -26.34
C GLU A 222 21.41 40.08 -26.86
N ARG A 223 22.09 38.92 -26.70
CA ARG A 223 23.39 38.67 -27.34
C ARG A 223 23.36 38.82 -28.85
N ARG A 224 22.33 38.30 -29.53
CA ARG A 224 22.18 38.45 -30.98
C ARG A 224 21.87 39.90 -31.38
N ARG A 225 21.07 40.62 -30.60
CA ARG A 225 20.72 42.01 -30.86
C ARG A 225 21.91 42.95 -30.69
N TYR A 226 22.72 42.78 -29.64
CA TYR A 226 23.96 43.55 -29.46
C TYR A 226 25.08 43.08 -30.38
N GLY A 227 25.15 41.79 -30.72
CA GLY A 227 26.07 41.24 -31.73
C GLY A 227 25.75 41.70 -33.15
N ALA A 228 24.49 42.02 -33.46
CA ALA A 228 24.06 42.63 -34.71
C ALA A 228 24.12 44.17 -34.71
N LEU A 229 24.37 44.79 -33.55
CA LEU A 229 24.49 46.24 -33.40
C LEU A 229 25.91 46.60 -32.92
N THR A 230 26.92 46.34 -33.74
CA THR A 230 28.08 47.25 -33.77
C THR A 230 27.63 48.53 -34.50
N PHE A 231 26.86 49.35 -33.77
CA PHE A 231 26.42 50.67 -34.21
C PHE A 231 27.62 51.58 -34.52
N ALA A 232 28.78 51.32 -33.90
CA ALA A 232 30.04 51.96 -34.23
C ALA A 232 30.58 51.58 -35.63
N ASP A 233 30.38 50.34 -36.10
CA ASP A 233 30.82 49.92 -37.45
C ASP A 233 29.91 50.46 -38.56
N LEU A 234 28.61 50.67 -38.30
CA LEU A 234 27.67 51.19 -39.31
C LEU A 234 27.76 52.71 -39.51
N PHE A 235 28.24 53.47 -38.52
CA PHE A 235 28.35 54.94 -38.61
C PHE A 235 29.79 55.47 -38.75
N PHE A 236 30.81 54.74 -38.29
CA PHE A 236 32.21 55.22 -38.34
C PHE A 236 33.09 54.54 -39.40
N SER A 237 32.57 53.66 -40.26
CA SER A 237 33.33 52.98 -41.32
C SER A 237 33.50 53.76 -42.64
N GLY A 238 33.19 55.06 -42.67
CA GLY A 238 33.12 55.86 -43.91
C GLY A 238 34.02 57.10 -44.01
N GLN A 239 34.89 57.41 -43.04
CA GLN A 239 35.65 58.67 -43.10
C GLN A 239 37.05 58.53 -42.51
N ASN A 240 37.94 57.77 -43.17
CA ASN A 240 39.40 57.84 -43.04
C ASN A 240 40.05 57.19 -44.27
N GLY A 241 40.38 57.97 -45.30
CA GLY A 241 41.14 57.48 -46.45
C GLY A 241 41.22 58.46 -47.63
N ASN A 242 42.30 59.24 -47.64
CA ASN A 242 42.83 60.16 -48.68
C ASN A 242 42.05 61.44 -49.01
#